data_AF-A0A8R1IMD1-F1
#
_entry.id   AF-A0A8R1IMD1-F1
#
_cell.length_a   1.000
_cell.length_b   1.000
_cell.length_c   1.000
_cell.angle_alpha   90.00
_cell.angle_beta   90.00
_cell.angle_gamma   90.00
#
_symmetry.space_group_name_H-M   'P 1'
#
loop_
_entity.id
_entity.type
_entity.pdbx_description
1 polymer ?
#
loop_
_entity_poly.entity_id
_entity_poly.type
_entity_poly.pdbx_seq_one_letter_code
_entity_poly.pdbx_strand_id
1 'polypeptide(L)' 'MITAVDTSQRVLVMTFRATVGNTQLGEEMLNYFVAKKKFFDIGYIFEFFYDAYVSLWRGGLETEIRNLKYKYPDYELW' A
#
# COMPACT_ATOMS: atom_id res chain seq x y z
N MET A 1 5.78 6.15 4.52
CA MET A 1 5.93 5.55 3.18
C MET A 1 7.34 5.84 2.74
N ILE A 2 8.09 4.82 2.37
CA ILE A 2 9.46 4.98 1.89
C ILE A 2 9.59 4.11 0.64
N THR A 3 10.02 4.71 -0.47
CA THR A 3 10.52 3.95 -1.61
C THR A 3 12.05 3.90 -1.55
N ALA A 4 12.64 2.82 -2.05
CA ALA A 4 14.08 2.68 -2.17
C ALA A 4 14.46 1.97 -3.47
N VAL A 5 15.72 2.11 -3.87
CA VAL A 5 16.27 1.45 -5.06
C VAL A 5 17.45 0.58 -4.62
N ASP A 6 17.31 -0.72 -4.75
CA ASP A 6 18.42 -1.67 -4.61
C ASP A 6 19.02 -1.93 -6.00
N THR A 7 20.15 -1.31 -6.28
CA THR A 7 20.86 -1.46 -7.56
C THR A 7 21.61 -2.78 -7.69
N SER A 8 21.89 -3.46 -6.57
CA SER A 8 22.57 -4.76 -6.58
C SER A 8 21.62 -5.88 -7.01
N GLN A 9 20.38 -5.83 -6.53
CA GLN A 9 19.33 -6.81 -6.86
C GLN A 9 18.44 -6.35 -8.01
N ARG A 10 18.59 -5.10 -8.47
CA ARG A 10 17.74 -4.47 -9.50
C ARG A 10 16.26 -4.43 -9.07
N VAL A 11 16.01 -3.96 -7.86
CA VAL A 11 14.69 -3.89 -7.24
C VAL A 11 14.32 -2.46 -6.86
N LEU A 12 13.08 -2.08 -7.13
CA LEU A 12 12.40 -0.94 -6.54
C LEU A 12 11.61 -1.45 -5.33
N VAL A 13 11.93 -0.94 -4.15
CA VAL A 13 11.28 -1.36 -2.91
C VAL A 13 10.17 -0.36 -2.57
N MET A 14 8.94 -0.83 -2.40
CA MET A 14 7.77 -0.05 -2.00
C MET A 14 7.31 -0.47 -0.60
N THR A 15 7.59 0.37 0.40
CA THR A 15 7.22 0.04 1.79
C THR A 15 6.06 0.90 2.31
N PHE A 16 5.14 0.21 2.99
CA PHE A 16 4.03 0.82 3.71
C PHE A 16 4.21 0.55 5.20
N ARG A 17 3.97 1.58 6.01
CA ARG A 17 3.89 1.43 7.46
C ARG A 17 2.43 1.39 7.85
N ALA A 18 2.02 0.32 8.52
CA ALA A 18 0.71 0.21 9.12
C ALA A 18 0.63 0.99 10.46
N THR A 19 -0.44 0.81 11.22
CA THR A 19 -0.66 1.44 12.53
C THR A 19 0.49 1.18 13.51
N VAL A 20 0.82 2.20 14.30
CA VAL A 20 1.89 2.16 15.31
C VAL A 20 1.29 2.51 16.67
N GLY A 21 1.37 1.58 17.62
CA GLY A 21 0.96 1.81 19.00
C GLY A 21 0.18 0.63 19.60
N ASN A 22 0.16 0.56 20.94
CA ASN A 22 -0.72 -0.32 21.70
C ASN A 22 -2.10 0.31 21.81
N THR A 23 -2.78 0.50 20.68
CA THR A 23 -4.20 0.81 20.71
C THR A 23 -4.95 -0.46 21.11
N GLN A 24 -6.11 -0.34 21.78
CA GLN A 24 -7.11 -1.41 21.97
C GLN A 24 -7.68 -1.86 20.59
N LEU A 25 -6.79 -2.25 19.68
CA LEU A 25 -6.99 -2.53 18.27
C LEU A 25 -7.91 -3.73 18.07
N GLY A 26 -7.95 -4.67 19.00
CA GLY A 26 -8.73 -5.91 18.84
C GLY A 26 -10.23 -5.68 18.71
N GLU A 27 -10.81 -4.78 19.52
CA GLU A 27 -12.27 -4.59 19.60
C GLU A 27 -12.79 -3.61 18.53
N GLU A 28 -12.07 -2.53 18.24
CA GLU A 28 -12.45 -1.59 17.17
C GLU A 28 -12.19 -2.16 15.76
N MET A 29 -11.14 -2.97 15.57
CA MET A 29 -10.85 -3.60 14.26
C MET A 29 -11.94 -4.57 13.81
N LEU A 30 -12.57 -5.31 14.73
CA LEU A 30 -13.70 -6.19 14.38
C LEU A 30 -14.88 -5.40 13.81
N ASN A 31 -15.11 -4.18 14.29
CA ASN A 31 -16.12 -3.28 13.73
C ASN A 31 -15.69 -2.71 12.36
N TYR A 32 -14.40 -2.41 12.17
CA TYR A 32 -13.87 -1.98 10.85
C TYR A 32 -13.93 -3.08 9.78
N PHE A 33 -13.89 -4.35 10.17
CA PHE A 33 -13.98 -5.48 9.24
C PHE A 33 -15.41 -5.85 8.84
N VAL A 34 -16.42 -5.08 9.26
CA VAL A 34 -17.79 -5.29 8.77
C VAL A 34 -17.97 -4.68 7.38
N ALA A 35 -17.47 -3.46 7.19
CA ALA A 35 -17.62 -2.72 5.94
C ALA A 35 -16.69 -3.27 4.86
N LYS A 36 -17.27 -3.57 3.69
CA LYS A 36 -16.58 -4.15 2.54
C LYS A 36 -16.90 -3.36 1.28
N LYS A 37 -15.87 -3.09 0.48
CA LYS A 37 -15.99 -2.51 -0.86
C LYS A 37 -15.82 -3.62 -1.90
N LYS A 38 -16.61 -3.59 -2.98
CA LYS A 38 -16.39 -4.47 -4.12
C LYS A 38 -14.99 -4.16 -4.67
N PHE A 39 -14.15 -5.19 -4.77
CA PHE A 39 -12.79 -5.09 -5.23
C PHE A 39 -12.69 -5.73 -6.60
N PHE A 40 -12.94 -4.93 -7.64
CA PHE A 40 -13.04 -5.37 -9.04
C PHE A 40 -13.92 -6.63 -9.15
N ASP A 41 -13.57 -7.55 -10.03
CA ASP A 41 -14.31 -8.80 -10.22
C ASP A 41 -13.72 -9.97 -9.42
N ILE A 42 -12.83 -9.69 -8.46
CA ILE A 42 -12.12 -10.71 -7.66
C ILE A 42 -12.67 -10.84 -6.23
N GLY A 43 -13.66 -10.02 -5.86
CA GLY A 43 -14.41 -10.17 -4.61
C GLY A 43 -14.59 -8.86 -3.86
N TYR A 44 -14.35 -8.90 -2.55
CA TYR A 44 -14.54 -7.77 -1.64
C TYR A 44 -13.30 -7.56 -0.78
N ILE A 45 -13.00 -6.30 -0.50
CA ILE A 45 -11.93 -5.87 0.39
C ILE A 45 -12.54 -5.11 1.57
N PHE A 46 -11.93 -5.22 2.76
CA PHE A 46 -12.35 -4.39 3.87
C PHE A 46 -12.10 -2.92 3.56
N GLU A 47 -13.12 -2.10 3.77
CA GLU A 47 -13.13 -0.68 3.42
C GLU A 47 -11.94 0.06 4.03
N PHE A 48 -11.63 -0.24 5.29
CA PHE A 48 -10.49 0.34 6.01
C PHE A 48 -9.16 0.19 5.26
N PHE A 49 -8.81 -1.02 4.81
CA PHE A 49 -7.54 -1.25 4.11
C PHE A 49 -7.53 -0.62 2.72
N TYR A 50 -8.68 -0.65 2.03
CA TYR A 50 -8.81 -0.03 0.72
C TYR A 50 -8.60 1.48 0.81
N ASP A 51 -9.28 2.15 1.73
CA ASP A 51 -9.20 3.60 1.87
C ASP A 51 -7.82 4.05 2.35
N ALA A 52 -7.20 3.32 3.28
CA ALA A 52 -5.83 3.58 3.72
C ALA A 52 -4.83 3.46 2.56
N TYR A 53 -4.92 2.37 1.77
CA TYR A 53 -4.07 2.19 0.60
C TYR A 53 -4.30 3.27 -0.45
N VAL A 54 -5.56 3.56 -0.80
CA VAL A 54 -5.91 4.56 -1.83
C VAL A 54 -5.47 5.96 -1.41
N SER A 55 -5.55 6.29 -0.12
CA SER A 55 -5.04 7.55 0.43
C SER A 55 -3.53 7.68 0.19
N LEU A 56 -2.76 6.62 0.48
CA LEU A 56 -1.31 6.58 0.23
C LEU A 56 -0.99 6.63 -1.27
N TRP A 57 -1.69 5.83 -2.07
CA TRP A 57 -1.53 5.78 -3.52
C TRP A 57 -1.71 7.15 -4.16
N ARG A 58 -2.83 7.82 -3.86
CA ARG A 58 -3.17 9.17 -4.36
C ARG A 58 -2.34 10.27 -3.70
N GLY A 59 -1.79 10.01 -2.51
CA GLY A 59 -0.97 10.95 -1.75
C GLY A 59 0.44 11.18 -2.30
N GLY A 60 0.81 10.51 -3.40
CA GLY A 60 2.08 10.74 -4.10
C GLY A 60 2.84 9.46 -4.46
N LEU A 61 2.48 8.33 -3.84
CA LEU A 61 3.14 7.05 -4.11
C LEU A 61 3.04 6.65 -5.57
N GLU A 62 1.88 6.86 -6.19
CA GLU A 62 1.68 6.57 -7.61
C GLU A 62 2.73 7.27 -8.47
N THR A 63 2.88 8.58 -8.27
CA THR A 63 3.83 9.41 -9.01
C THR A 63 5.27 8.96 -8.76
N GLU A 64 5.62 8.68 -7.51
CA GLU A 64 6.95 8.23 -7.12
C GLU A 64 7.33 6.90 -7.78
N ILE A 65 6.46 5.89 -7.71
CA ILE A 65 6.67 4.59 -8.34
C ILE A 65 6.73 4.70 -9.86
N ARG A 66 5.85 5.50 -10.49
CA ARG A 66 5.91 5.75 -11.93
C ARG A 66 7.25 6.35 -12.33
N ASN A 67 7.73 7.37 -11.62
CA ASN A 67 9.02 8.00 -11.91
C ASN A 67 10.18 7.02 -11.75
N LEU A 68 10.18 6.18 -10.70
CA LEU A 68 11.20 5.15 -10.52
C LEU A 68 11.16 4.10 -11.63
N LYS A 69 9.96 3.66 -12.05
CA LYS A 69 9.80 2.74 -13.18
C LYS A 69 10.23 3.34 -14.51
N TYR A 70 10.02 4.63 -14.75
CA TYR A 70 10.57 5.29 -15.93
C TYR A 70 12.11 5.34 -15.91
N LYS A 71 12.69 5.58 -14.74
CA LYS A 71 14.15 5.64 -14.57
C LYS A 71 14.83 4.26 -14.62
N TYR A 72 14.15 3.24 -14.10
CA TYR A 72 14.64 1.87 -13.99
C TYR A 72 13.61 0.88 -14.56
N PRO A 73 13.40 0.87 -15.89
CA PRO A 73 12.30 0.11 -16.52
C PRO A 73 12.38 -1.39 -16.24
N ASP A 74 13.60 -1.92 -16.21
CA ASP A 74 13.87 -3.36 -16.05
C ASP A 74 14.02 -3.79 -14.59
N TYR A 75 13.79 -2.90 -13.62
CA TYR A 75 13.88 -3.27 -12.19
C TYR A 75 12.54 -3.82 -11.73
N GLU A 76 12.56 -4.87 -10.91
CA GLU A 76 11.33 -5.44 -10.34
C GLU A 76 10.78 -4.54 -9.23
N LEU A 77 9.45 -4.48 -9.09
CA LEU A 77 8.81 -3.77 -7.98
C LEU A 77 8.42 -4.77 -6.90
N TRP A 78 8.87 -4.54 -5.67
CA TRP A 78 8.65 -5.39 -4.50
C TRP A 78 8.02 -4.60 -3.35
#